data_AF-A0A972JU05-F1
#
_entry.id   AF-A0A972JU05-F1
#
_cell.length_a   1.000
_cell.length_b   1.000
_cell.length_c   1.000
_cell.angle_alpha   90.00
_cell.angle_beta   90.00
_cell.angle_gamma   90.00
#
_symmetry.space_group_name_H-M   'P 1'
#
loop_
_entity.id
_entity.type
_entity.pdbx_description
1 polymer ?
#
loop_
_entity_poly.entity_id
_entity_poly.type
_entity_poly.pdbx_seq_one_letter_code
_entity_poly.pdbx_strand_id
1 'polypeptide(L)'
;MHYRLLVFVASVFLITALSPQTPTLAAPSSAPSTSNDAFAYFPETGHNIGLDIKRFYDAHGGVDIFGLPLTEVFVEDDMQVQYFERARFEIHPDLPREFRVSLTRLGAYFTQGRTESAFQWLSSNPDSSRQFFPESGHTLGGAFLNFWQTRGGLAVFGYPISEELVEINPFDGQPYTAQYFERVRLEYHPAHAGTPYEVQISHLGRQFLDQRPEAQLMTPPVPPLELLGQATTGYVTSAEERVHNIEHSANMFDGVVVAPDEEYSFLNSGDFNVSADFVEGYAIVGGELERVIGGGLCQVSTTMFRAVANAGLDITHRQGHTFVVNFYENILGFDATVFSPSVDFRWRNDTPGAVYMATSTNAANATVTFQIWGTSDGRTTTYEGPFVKNVVQPSVPTWQYDSTMAAGQSYQMVHGRAGMEVNYVRSVRMPDGSAKHYDNFYTRYQPWEDHYMYGPGVQPPAGVNVVGQPPATQPPLTQPEPRTPRATGGSR
;
A
#
# COMPACT_ATOMS: atom_id res chain seq x y z
N MET A 1 -11.49 -41.89 -83.03
CA MET A 1 -12.68 -42.65 -82.57
C MET A 1 -12.76 -42.52 -81.05
N HIS A 2 -13.89 -42.02 -80.55
CA HIS A 2 -14.40 -42.11 -79.17
C HIS A 2 -13.75 -41.27 -78.04
N TYR A 3 -14.39 -40.11 -77.83
CA TYR A 3 -14.68 -39.36 -76.59
C TYR A 3 -14.19 -39.91 -75.24
N ARG A 4 -13.66 -39.02 -74.38
CA ARG A 4 -14.44 -38.40 -73.29
C ARG A 4 -13.73 -37.21 -72.62
N LEU A 5 -14.51 -36.15 -72.47
CA LEU A 5 -14.28 -34.93 -71.69
C LEU A 5 -14.44 -35.24 -70.20
N LEU A 6 -13.56 -34.72 -69.34
CA LEU A 6 -13.94 -34.21 -68.01
C LEU A 6 -12.84 -33.34 -67.42
N VAL A 7 -13.21 -32.07 -67.23
CA VAL A 7 -12.50 -31.04 -66.48
C VAL A 7 -12.50 -31.42 -65.00
N PHE A 8 -11.35 -31.35 -64.34
CA PHE A 8 -11.28 -31.18 -62.89
C PHE A 8 -10.16 -30.20 -62.56
N VAL A 9 -10.57 -29.04 -62.05
CA VAL A 9 -9.73 -28.09 -61.31
C VAL A 9 -9.48 -28.74 -59.95
N ALA A 10 -8.22 -28.93 -59.58
CA ALA A 10 -7.86 -29.31 -58.21
C ALA A 10 -6.56 -28.62 -57.82
N SER A 11 -6.75 -27.68 -56.90
CA SER A 11 -5.81 -26.77 -56.27
C SER A 11 -4.59 -27.49 -55.67
N VAL A 12 -3.43 -26.87 -55.84
CA VAL A 12 -2.20 -27.20 -55.11
C VAL A 12 -2.44 -26.96 -53.62
N PHE A 13 -2.53 -28.03 -52.82
CA PHE A 13 -2.44 -27.93 -51.37
C PHE A 13 -0.98 -27.74 -50.98
N LEU A 14 -0.62 -26.49 -50.65
CA LEU A 14 0.58 -26.20 -49.90
C LEU A 14 0.33 -26.62 -48.45
N ILE A 15 0.96 -27.69 -48.00
CA ILE A 15 0.95 -28.10 -46.59
C ILE A 15 1.85 -27.11 -45.84
N THR A 16 1.24 -26.05 -45.32
CA THR A 16 1.86 -25.24 -44.27
C THR A 16 1.76 -26.03 -42.96
N ALA A 17 2.91 -26.41 -42.42
CA ALA A 17 2.99 -26.94 -41.06
C ALA A 17 2.51 -25.84 -40.09
N LEU A 18 1.31 -26.01 -39.55
CA LEU A 18 0.81 -25.22 -38.44
C LEU A 18 1.57 -25.67 -37.19
N SER A 19 2.55 -24.88 -36.77
CA SER A 19 3.09 -24.97 -35.40
C SER A 19 1.94 -24.75 -34.41
N PRO A 20 1.87 -25.50 -33.29
CA PRO A 20 0.89 -25.21 -32.25
C PRO A 20 1.18 -23.81 -31.70
N GLN A 21 0.23 -22.90 -31.88
CA GLN A 21 0.27 -21.60 -31.24
C GLN A 21 0.16 -21.83 -29.74
N THR A 22 1.26 -21.66 -29.01
CA THR A 22 1.23 -21.37 -27.58
C THR A 22 0.27 -20.20 -27.37
N PRO A 23 -0.72 -20.30 -26.46
CA PRO A 23 -1.58 -19.16 -26.16
C PRO A 23 -0.70 -18.02 -25.66
N THR A 24 -0.59 -16.96 -26.47
CA THR A 24 0.03 -15.70 -26.06
C THR A 24 -0.77 -15.18 -24.87
N LEU A 25 -0.14 -15.16 -23.70
CA LEU A 25 -0.68 -14.48 -22.52
C LEU A 25 -1.08 -13.06 -22.93
N ALA A 26 -2.30 -12.68 -22.57
CA ALA A 26 -2.86 -11.37 -22.86
C ALA A 26 -1.85 -10.28 -22.50
N ALA A 27 -1.59 -9.39 -23.47
CA ALA A 27 -0.91 -8.13 -23.24
C ALA A 27 -1.60 -7.39 -22.07
N PRO A 28 -0.86 -6.61 -21.27
CA PRO A 28 -1.43 -5.87 -20.15
C PRO A 28 -2.61 -5.05 -20.66
N SER A 29 -3.78 -5.35 -20.10
CA SER A 29 -5.00 -4.59 -20.32
C SER A 29 -4.68 -3.12 -20.02
N SER A 30 -5.04 -2.24 -20.96
CA SER A 30 -4.91 -0.79 -20.84
C SER A 30 -5.33 -0.33 -19.45
N ALA A 31 -4.36 0.26 -18.74
CA ALA A 31 -4.50 0.75 -17.39
C ALA A 31 -5.77 1.59 -17.20
N PRO A 32 -6.53 1.39 -16.11
CA PRO A 32 -7.37 2.45 -15.58
C PRO A 32 -6.46 3.61 -15.18
N SER A 33 -6.82 4.82 -15.58
CA SER A 33 -6.06 6.05 -15.38
C SER A 33 -5.86 6.39 -13.90
N THR A 34 -4.66 6.15 -13.35
CA THR A 34 -4.12 6.82 -12.15
C THR A 34 -2.59 6.69 -12.08
N SER A 35 -1.78 7.35 -12.93
CA SER A 35 -0.31 7.19 -12.78
C SER A 35 0.60 8.23 -13.45
N ASN A 36 0.25 9.52 -13.47
CA ASN A 36 1.26 10.55 -13.81
C ASN A 36 1.39 11.67 -12.76
N ASP A 37 0.72 11.53 -11.61
CA ASP A 37 0.72 12.56 -10.55
C ASP A 37 1.35 12.07 -9.23
N ALA A 38 1.67 10.78 -9.11
CA ALA A 38 2.27 10.22 -7.90
C ALA A 38 3.77 10.52 -7.78
N PHE A 39 4.45 10.79 -8.91
CA PHE A 39 5.88 11.05 -8.98
C PHE A 39 6.16 12.22 -9.93
N ALA A 40 7.26 12.93 -9.69
CA ALA A 40 7.78 13.96 -10.59
C ALA A 40 9.30 13.88 -10.65
N TYR A 41 9.87 14.10 -11.82
CA TYR A 41 11.31 14.14 -12.06
C TYR A 41 11.74 15.58 -12.41
N PHE A 42 12.81 16.05 -11.77
CA PHE A 42 13.37 17.38 -11.95
C PHE A 42 14.67 17.28 -12.76
N PRO A 43 14.66 17.51 -14.08
CA PRO A 43 15.86 17.41 -14.91
C PRO A 43 16.96 18.42 -14.54
N GLU A 44 16.61 19.51 -13.86
CA GLU A 44 17.54 20.53 -13.39
C GLU A 44 18.53 20.00 -12.35
N THR A 45 18.09 19.07 -11.51
CA THR A 45 18.91 18.45 -10.46
C THR A 45 19.14 16.96 -10.68
N GLY A 46 18.32 16.32 -11.51
CA GLY A 46 18.36 14.88 -11.76
C GLY A 46 17.80 14.06 -10.61
N HIS A 47 16.77 14.57 -9.92
CA HIS A 47 16.14 13.89 -8.79
C HIS A 47 14.62 13.80 -8.93
N ASN A 48 14.04 12.83 -8.24
CA ASN A 48 12.63 12.53 -8.22
C ASN A 48 11.99 12.96 -6.90
N ILE A 49 10.70 13.23 -6.92
CA ILE A 49 9.86 13.28 -5.71
C ILE A 49 8.69 12.34 -5.92
N GLY A 50 8.23 11.72 -4.84
CA GLY A 50 7.17 10.72 -4.90
C GLY A 50 6.20 10.76 -3.72
N LEU A 51 5.02 10.20 -3.94
CA LEU A 51 4.05 9.82 -2.92
C LEU A 51 3.79 10.93 -1.88
N ASP A 52 4.04 10.66 -0.59
CA ASP A 52 3.73 11.60 0.49
C ASP A 52 4.54 12.89 0.40
N ILE A 53 5.81 12.83 0.03
CA ILE A 53 6.63 14.03 -0.17
C ILE A 53 6.07 14.87 -1.32
N LYS A 54 5.73 14.26 -2.46
CA LYS A 54 5.14 15.00 -3.59
C LYS A 54 3.82 15.65 -3.20
N ARG A 55 2.94 14.91 -2.51
CA ARG A 55 1.66 15.45 -2.01
C ARG A 55 1.88 16.67 -1.10
N PHE A 56 2.80 16.59 -0.15
CA PHE A 56 3.11 17.71 0.74
C PHE A 56 3.72 18.88 -0.03
N TYR A 57 4.68 18.60 -0.91
CA TYR A 57 5.36 19.59 -1.75
C TYR A 57 4.36 20.39 -2.60
N ASP A 58 3.49 19.70 -3.34
CA ASP A 58 2.49 20.34 -4.21
C ASP A 58 1.45 21.14 -3.40
N ALA A 59 1.00 20.60 -2.26
CA ALA A 59 0.01 21.26 -1.40
C ALA A 59 0.56 22.53 -0.73
N HIS A 60 1.88 22.66 -0.58
CA HIS A 60 2.52 23.74 0.17
C HIS A 60 3.41 24.64 -0.70
N GLY A 61 3.08 24.79 -1.99
CA GLY A 61 3.69 25.78 -2.88
C GLY A 61 4.90 25.31 -3.68
N GLY A 62 5.27 24.04 -3.55
CA GLY A 62 6.24 23.36 -4.41
C GLY A 62 7.57 24.09 -4.54
N VAL A 63 8.00 24.31 -5.78
CA VAL A 63 9.33 24.86 -6.10
C VAL A 63 9.53 26.27 -5.54
N ASP A 64 8.45 27.06 -5.44
CA ASP A 64 8.53 28.43 -4.90
C ASP A 64 8.91 28.43 -3.41
N ILE A 65 8.52 27.37 -2.68
CA ILE A 65 8.69 27.30 -1.23
C ILE A 65 9.87 26.43 -0.84
N PHE A 66 9.98 25.24 -1.43
CA PHE A 66 11.00 24.25 -1.06
C PHE A 66 12.22 24.28 -1.97
N GLY A 67 12.09 24.83 -3.18
CA GLY A 67 13.11 24.75 -4.23
C GLY A 67 13.18 23.34 -4.82
N LEU A 68 14.26 23.07 -5.56
CA LEU A 68 14.42 21.79 -6.27
C LEU A 68 14.90 20.68 -5.31
N PRO A 69 14.54 19.41 -5.55
CA PRO A 69 15.10 18.28 -4.80
C PRO A 69 16.60 18.11 -5.10
N LEU A 70 17.37 17.74 -4.09
CA LEU A 70 18.83 17.59 -4.13
C LEU A 70 19.31 16.16 -3.87
N THR A 71 18.41 15.27 -3.44
CA THR A 71 18.67 13.84 -3.22
C THR A 71 17.40 13.05 -3.55
N GLU A 72 17.50 11.73 -3.62
CA GLU A 72 16.34 10.84 -3.44
C GLU A 72 15.96 10.73 -1.95
N VAL A 73 14.91 9.97 -1.63
CA VAL A 73 14.64 9.53 -0.26
C VAL A 73 15.69 8.51 0.17
N PHE A 74 16.29 8.71 1.35
CA PHE A 74 17.22 7.77 1.97
C PHE A 74 17.14 7.83 3.49
N VAL A 75 17.74 6.86 4.17
CA VAL A 75 17.76 6.81 5.64
C VAL A 75 18.96 7.61 6.16
N GLU A 76 18.69 8.55 7.06
CA GLU A 76 19.67 9.33 7.80
C GLU A 76 19.19 9.48 9.25
N ASP A 77 20.04 9.14 10.23
CA ASP A 77 19.69 9.19 11.66
C ASP A 77 18.39 8.42 11.99
N ASP A 78 18.26 7.19 11.47
CA ASP A 78 17.09 6.30 11.60
C ASP A 78 15.78 6.87 11.03
N MET A 79 15.87 7.87 10.15
CA MET A 79 14.73 8.56 9.57
C MET A 79 14.83 8.60 8.05
N GLN A 80 13.72 8.36 7.36
CA GLN A 80 13.66 8.54 5.92
C GLN A 80 13.54 10.03 5.60
N VAL A 81 14.48 10.55 4.81
CA VAL A 81 14.57 11.98 4.52
C VAL A 81 14.88 12.26 3.07
N GLN A 82 14.54 13.46 2.63
CA GLN A 82 14.91 13.97 1.31
C GLN A 82 15.29 15.45 1.41
N TYR A 83 16.41 15.81 0.79
CA TYR A 83 16.91 17.18 0.79
C TYR A 83 16.36 17.95 -0.41
N PHE A 84 15.99 19.20 -0.15
CA PHE A 84 15.63 20.21 -1.13
C PHE A 84 16.50 21.46 -0.90
N GLU A 85 16.48 22.41 -1.83
CA GLU A 85 17.30 23.62 -1.70
C GLU A 85 17.00 24.41 -0.42
N ARG A 86 15.73 24.50 -0.03
CA ARG A 86 15.27 25.33 1.10
C ARG A 86 14.79 24.53 2.31
N ALA A 87 14.67 23.22 2.20
CA ALA A 87 14.14 22.37 3.26
C ALA A 87 14.76 20.97 3.25
N ARG A 88 14.60 20.25 4.35
CA ARG A 88 14.79 18.80 4.44
C ARG A 88 13.48 18.20 4.91
N PHE A 89 12.95 17.28 4.12
CA PHE A 89 11.71 16.58 4.39
C PHE A 89 12.01 15.35 5.23
N GLU A 90 11.13 15.05 6.17
CA GLU A 90 11.19 13.90 7.08
C GLU A 90 9.91 13.08 6.91
N ILE A 91 10.06 11.77 6.75
CA ILE A 91 8.94 10.82 6.70
C ILE A 91 8.87 10.07 8.03
N HIS A 92 7.71 10.15 8.68
CA HIS A 92 7.38 9.51 9.93
C HIS A 92 6.32 8.43 9.70
N PRO A 93 6.71 7.22 9.27
CA PRO A 93 5.77 6.18 8.82
C PRO A 93 4.74 5.78 9.89
N ASP A 94 5.11 5.91 11.16
CA ASP A 94 4.25 5.60 12.32
C ASP A 94 3.13 6.62 12.56
N LEU A 95 3.14 7.77 11.87
CA LEU A 95 2.11 8.79 11.99
C LEU A 95 1.00 8.60 10.94
N PRO A 96 -0.23 9.07 11.23
CA PRO A 96 -1.28 9.17 10.23
C PRO A 96 -0.80 9.89 8.97
N ARG A 97 -1.32 9.50 7.81
CA ARG A 97 -0.83 9.94 6.49
C ARG A 97 -0.76 11.47 6.35
N GLU A 98 -1.71 12.19 6.93
CA GLU A 98 -1.76 13.65 6.92
C GLU A 98 -0.65 14.33 7.75
N PHE A 99 -0.01 13.60 8.67
CA PHE A 99 1.09 14.07 9.51
C PHE A 99 2.42 13.36 9.23
N ARG A 100 2.42 12.41 8.29
CA ARG A 100 3.57 11.56 7.97
C ARG A 100 4.76 12.37 7.44
N VAL A 101 4.51 13.48 6.74
CA VAL A 101 5.58 14.36 6.26
C VAL A 101 5.71 15.57 7.15
N SER A 102 6.92 15.80 7.65
CA SER A 102 7.29 17.02 8.34
C SER A 102 8.58 17.61 7.73
N LEU A 103 8.96 18.80 8.17
CA LEU A 103 10.21 19.44 7.76
C LEU A 103 11.14 19.57 8.95
N THR A 104 12.41 19.25 8.73
CA THR A 104 13.47 19.49 9.71
C THR A 104 13.43 20.96 10.15
N ARG A 105 13.61 21.19 11.46
CA ARG A 105 13.66 22.52 12.06
C ARG A 105 14.98 23.24 11.76
N LEU A 106 15.29 23.47 10.48
CA LEU A 106 16.59 24.00 10.06
C LEU A 106 16.85 25.40 10.61
N GLY A 107 15.83 26.26 10.70
CA GLY A 107 16.00 27.57 11.31
C GLY A 107 16.40 27.47 12.79
N ALA A 108 15.82 26.55 13.56
CA ALA A 108 16.24 26.29 14.93
C ALA A 108 17.66 25.68 15.00
N TYR A 109 18.00 24.76 14.10
CA TYR A 109 19.34 24.18 14.00
C TYR A 109 20.42 25.24 13.78
N PHE A 110 20.24 26.13 12.79
CA PHE A 110 21.22 27.18 12.45
C PHE A 110 21.28 28.33 13.46
N THR A 111 20.35 28.39 14.40
CA THR A 111 20.30 29.43 15.46
C THR A 111 20.62 28.89 16.83
N GLN A 112 20.93 27.60 16.94
CA GLN A 112 21.27 26.98 18.21
C GLN A 112 22.48 27.68 18.86
N GLY A 113 22.28 28.16 20.09
CA GLY A 113 23.32 28.85 20.86
C GLY A 113 23.55 30.33 20.50
N ARG A 114 22.74 30.90 19.61
CA ARG A 114 22.75 32.35 19.36
C ARG A 114 22.23 33.12 20.58
N THR A 115 22.83 34.28 20.86
CA THR A 115 22.59 35.06 22.09
C THR A 115 22.32 36.54 21.83
N GLU A 116 22.33 36.95 20.57
CA GLU A 116 22.00 38.30 20.12
C GLU A 116 20.58 38.69 20.57
N SER A 117 20.33 40.00 20.73
CA SER A 117 19.05 40.51 21.21
C SER A 117 17.85 40.02 20.40
N ALA A 118 18.03 39.77 19.10
CA ALA A 118 16.99 39.25 18.23
C ALA A 118 16.49 37.85 18.64
N PHE A 119 17.32 37.02 19.28
CA PHE A 119 16.95 35.66 19.72
C PHE A 119 16.47 35.60 21.17
N GLN A 120 16.35 36.74 21.84
CA GLN A 120 15.89 36.77 23.23
C GLN A 120 14.37 36.73 23.31
N TRP A 121 13.87 35.92 24.24
CA TRP A 121 12.45 35.78 24.52
C TRP A 121 11.81 37.10 24.97
N LEU A 122 10.78 37.57 24.26
CA LEU A 122 9.99 38.73 24.66
C LEU A 122 8.84 38.32 25.59
N SER A 123 8.68 39.06 26.69
CA SER A 123 7.61 38.81 27.67
C SER A 123 6.24 39.32 27.23
N SER A 124 6.20 40.24 26.27
CA SER A 124 4.98 40.83 25.72
C SER A 124 5.27 41.47 24.36
N ASN A 125 4.22 41.78 23.59
CA ASN A 125 4.35 42.50 22.34
C ASN A 125 4.90 43.93 22.56
N PRO A 126 6.12 44.27 22.09
CA PRO A 126 6.65 45.62 22.20
C PRO A 126 6.04 46.58 21.16
N ASP A 127 5.38 46.07 20.11
CA ASP A 127 4.86 46.87 18.99
C ASP A 127 3.47 46.37 18.55
N SER A 128 2.44 47.19 18.80
CA SER A 128 1.05 46.86 18.46
C SER A 128 0.79 46.63 16.96
N SER A 129 1.71 47.03 16.08
CA SER A 129 1.61 46.76 14.64
C SER A 129 2.07 45.34 14.24
N ARG A 130 2.69 44.62 15.17
CA ARG A 130 3.22 43.26 14.98
C ARG A 130 2.34 42.25 15.70
N GLN A 131 2.29 41.03 15.18
CA GLN A 131 1.64 39.90 15.82
C GLN A 131 2.63 39.23 16.78
N PHE A 132 2.25 39.05 18.04
CA PHE A 132 3.06 38.35 19.05
C PHE A 132 2.65 36.88 19.17
N PHE A 133 3.65 36.00 19.21
CA PHE A 133 3.48 34.55 19.34
C PHE A 133 3.97 34.13 20.73
N PRO A 134 3.07 33.96 21.72
CA PRO A 134 3.46 33.57 23.08
C PRO A 134 4.15 32.20 23.15
N GLU A 135 3.94 31.33 22.16
CA GLU A 135 4.55 30.00 22.09
C GLU A 135 6.06 30.04 21.84
N SER A 136 6.55 31.09 21.18
CA SER A 136 7.98 31.29 20.92
C SER A 136 8.56 32.55 21.54
N GLY A 137 7.72 33.46 22.06
CA GLY A 137 8.17 34.71 22.64
C GLY A 137 8.66 35.73 21.61
N HIS A 138 8.21 35.63 20.35
CA HIS A 138 8.66 36.49 19.26
C HIS A 138 7.52 37.16 18.51
N THR A 139 7.84 38.23 17.78
CA THR A 139 6.88 38.97 16.97
C THR A 139 7.12 38.87 15.48
N LEU A 140 6.06 38.96 14.70
CA LEU A 140 6.11 38.96 13.24
C LEU A 140 5.32 40.15 12.70
N GLY A 141 5.87 40.86 11.73
CA GLY A 141 5.24 42.05 11.14
C GLY A 141 5.54 42.21 9.65
N GLY A 142 4.94 43.25 9.06
CA GLY A 142 5.27 43.71 7.70
C GLY A 142 5.19 42.62 6.62
N ALA A 143 6.16 42.63 5.71
CA ALA A 143 6.24 41.70 4.59
C ALA A 143 6.37 40.24 5.04
N PHE A 144 7.09 39.97 6.13
CA PHE A 144 7.23 38.61 6.67
C PHE A 144 5.93 38.06 7.24
N LEU A 145 5.12 38.87 7.94
CA LEU A 145 3.80 38.43 8.41
C LEU A 145 2.89 38.07 7.24
N ASN A 146 2.84 38.93 6.22
CA ASN A 146 2.05 38.67 5.02
C ASN A 146 2.49 37.39 4.30
N PHE A 147 3.79 37.21 4.11
CA PHE A 147 4.35 36.01 3.49
C PHE A 147 4.02 34.75 4.31
N TRP A 148 4.23 34.79 5.62
CA TRP A 148 3.93 33.68 6.52
C TRP A 148 2.45 33.29 6.44
N GLN A 149 1.53 34.25 6.53
CA GLN A 149 0.08 33.98 6.49
C GLN A 149 -0.40 33.42 5.15
N THR A 150 0.23 33.79 4.03
CA THR A 150 -0.27 33.48 2.69
C THR A 150 0.45 32.33 1.99
N ARG A 151 1.65 31.94 2.43
CA ARG A 151 2.51 31.00 1.68
C ARG A 151 2.88 29.71 2.41
N GLY A 152 2.67 29.60 3.73
CA GLY A 152 3.04 28.36 4.42
C GLY A 152 2.68 28.27 5.90
N GLY A 153 2.57 29.41 6.58
CA GLY A 153 2.10 29.49 7.95
C GLY A 153 2.88 28.58 8.92
N LEU A 154 2.16 28.08 9.92
CA LEU A 154 2.72 27.24 10.97
C LEU A 154 3.24 25.89 10.43
N ALA A 155 2.53 25.29 9.47
CA ALA A 155 2.85 23.97 8.94
C ALA A 155 4.22 23.95 8.22
N VAL A 156 4.50 24.97 7.41
CA VAL A 156 5.72 25.04 6.60
C VAL A 156 6.85 25.75 7.33
N PHE A 157 6.57 26.90 7.95
CA PHE A 157 7.63 27.76 8.51
C PHE A 157 7.85 27.54 10.01
N GLY A 158 6.79 27.15 10.73
CA GLY A 158 6.78 27.13 12.18
C GLY A 158 6.62 28.53 12.80
N TYR A 159 6.82 28.62 14.11
CA TYR A 159 6.81 29.89 14.83
C TYR A 159 8.05 30.75 14.51
N PRO A 160 7.97 32.10 14.57
CA PRO A 160 9.17 32.93 14.56
C PRO A 160 10.01 32.63 15.81
N ILE A 161 11.33 32.52 15.64
CA ILE A 161 12.29 32.23 16.73
C ILE A 161 13.35 33.34 16.87
N SER A 162 13.17 34.43 16.15
CA SER A 162 13.95 35.65 16.29
C SER A 162 13.07 36.85 15.96
N GLU A 163 13.49 38.04 16.39
CA GLU A 163 13.09 39.30 15.75
C GLU A 163 13.85 39.51 14.44
N GLU A 164 13.48 40.55 13.69
CA GLU A 164 14.17 40.94 12.46
C GLU A 164 15.61 41.39 12.76
N LEU A 165 16.56 40.91 11.97
CA LEU A 165 17.99 41.22 12.06
C LEU A 165 18.62 41.29 10.66
N VAL A 166 19.87 41.72 10.58
CA VAL A 166 20.62 41.71 9.31
C VAL A 166 21.46 40.44 9.23
N GLU A 167 21.31 39.70 8.14
CA GLU A 167 22.08 38.50 7.82
C GLU A 167 22.79 38.65 6.47
N ILE A 168 23.96 38.02 6.34
CA ILE A 168 24.65 37.92 5.04
C ILE A 168 24.17 36.63 4.36
N ASN A 169 23.66 36.77 3.13
CA ASN A 169 23.34 35.60 2.33
C ASN A 169 24.64 34.96 1.80
N PRO A 170 24.89 33.67 2.09
CA PRO A 170 26.17 33.04 1.75
C PRO A 170 26.34 32.77 0.24
N PHE A 171 25.29 32.90 -0.57
CA PHE A 171 25.33 32.62 -2.01
C PHE A 171 25.63 33.86 -2.87
N ASP A 172 25.27 35.07 -2.41
CA ASP A 172 25.52 36.33 -3.14
C ASP A 172 26.37 37.35 -2.34
N GLY A 173 26.61 37.08 -1.04
CA GLY A 173 27.38 37.94 -0.15
C GLY A 173 26.68 39.23 0.27
N GLN A 174 25.38 39.40 -0.03
CA GLN A 174 24.65 40.62 0.27
C GLN A 174 23.99 40.58 1.65
N PRO A 175 23.89 41.73 2.35
CA PRO A 175 23.11 41.85 3.57
C PRO A 175 21.62 41.97 3.27
N TYR A 176 20.81 41.16 3.95
CA TYR A 176 19.35 41.25 3.92
C TYR A 176 18.78 41.39 5.32
N THR A 177 17.67 42.12 5.44
CA THR A 177 16.81 41.97 6.63
C THR A 177 16.25 40.57 6.60
N ALA A 178 16.44 39.82 7.66
CA ALA A 178 16.04 38.43 7.79
C ALA A 178 15.29 38.20 9.10
N GLN A 179 14.53 37.13 9.15
CA GLN A 179 13.92 36.63 10.37
C GLN A 179 13.94 35.10 10.36
N TYR A 180 14.31 34.50 11.49
CA TYR A 180 14.33 33.05 11.66
C TYR A 180 13.00 32.54 12.18
N PHE A 181 12.59 31.42 11.64
CA PHE A 181 11.47 30.60 12.07
C PHE A 181 11.98 29.22 12.45
N GLU A 182 11.14 28.38 13.04
CA GLU A 182 11.58 27.05 13.45
C GLU A 182 12.19 26.23 12.29
N ARG A 183 11.63 26.33 11.08
CA ARG A 183 12.04 25.52 9.92
C ARG A 183 12.83 26.28 8.87
N VAL A 184 12.67 27.59 8.78
CA VAL A 184 13.25 28.39 7.70
C VAL A 184 13.85 29.69 8.20
N ARG A 185 14.68 30.34 7.37
CA ARG A 185 14.98 31.77 7.46
C ARG A 185 14.37 32.48 6.26
N LEU A 186 13.58 33.51 6.51
CA LEU A 186 13.03 34.40 5.49
C LEU A 186 13.94 35.63 5.33
N GLU A 187 14.09 36.09 4.11
CA GLU A 187 14.91 37.24 3.72
C GLU A 187 14.06 38.24 2.94
N TYR A 188 14.17 39.53 3.28
CA TYR A 188 13.54 40.62 2.55
C TYR A 188 14.50 41.17 1.49
N HIS A 189 14.08 41.08 0.23
CA HIS A 189 14.84 41.54 -0.93
C HIS A 189 14.27 42.87 -1.44
N PRO A 190 14.87 44.03 -1.09
CA PRO A 190 14.31 45.35 -1.42
C PRO A 190 14.23 45.61 -2.93
N ALA A 191 15.07 44.96 -3.73
CA ALA A 191 15.01 45.03 -5.20
C ALA A 191 13.71 44.46 -5.79
N HIS A 192 12.97 43.68 -5.00
CA HIS A 192 11.72 43.02 -5.39
C HIS A 192 10.50 43.57 -4.62
N ALA A 193 10.65 44.68 -3.88
CA ALA A 193 9.59 45.25 -3.06
C ALA A 193 8.26 45.39 -3.80
N GLY A 194 7.17 44.92 -3.18
CA GLY A 194 5.83 44.93 -3.77
C GLY A 194 5.56 43.85 -4.82
N THR A 195 6.48 42.91 -5.02
CA THR A 195 6.28 41.72 -5.87
C THR A 195 6.17 40.46 -5.00
N PRO A 196 5.66 39.34 -5.54
CA PRO A 196 5.66 38.05 -4.83
C PRO A 196 7.05 37.54 -4.39
N TYR A 197 8.13 38.13 -4.92
CA TYR A 197 9.52 37.75 -4.65
C TYR A 197 10.22 38.69 -3.66
N GLU A 198 9.49 39.63 -3.03
CA GLU A 198 10.06 40.55 -2.04
C GLU A 198 10.50 39.84 -0.75
N VAL A 199 9.88 38.71 -0.43
CA VAL A 199 10.33 37.79 0.61
C VAL A 199 10.75 36.49 -0.06
N GLN A 200 11.96 36.03 0.26
CA GLN A 200 12.49 34.76 -0.22
C GLN A 200 12.88 33.87 0.95
N ILE A 201 12.82 32.57 0.72
CA ILE A 201 13.26 31.57 1.70
C ILE A 201 14.71 31.22 1.38
N SER A 202 15.56 31.38 2.39
CA SER A 202 16.98 31.03 2.31
C SER A 202 17.21 29.55 2.01
N HIS A 203 18.35 29.23 1.41
CA HIS A 203 18.70 27.84 1.08
C HIS A 203 19.28 27.08 2.29
N LEU A 204 18.55 27.04 3.41
CA LEU A 204 19.00 26.30 4.59
C LEU A 204 19.09 24.80 4.32
N GLY A 205 18.26 24.25 3.43
CA GLY A 205 18.32 22.84 3.03
C GLY A 205 19.65 22.49 2.37
N ARG A 206 20.11 23.31 1.41
CA ARG A 206 21.43 23.17 0.79
C ARG A 206 22.56 23.39 1.79
N GLN A 207 22.49 24.42 2.63
CA GLN A 207 23.51 24.65 3.66
C GLN A 207 23.61 23.50 4.66
N PHE A 208 22.47 22.89 5.00
CA PHE A 208 22.44 21.73 5.89
C PHE A 208 23.07 20.51 5.20
N LEU A 209 22.71 20.24 3.94
CA LEU A 209 23.35 19.21 3.11
C LEU A 209 24.88 19.39 3.02
N ASP A 210 25.36 20.63 2.87
CA ASP A 210 26.78 20.95 2.82
C ASP A 210 27.54 20.59 4.13
N GLN A 211 26.82 20.44 5.25
CA GLN A 211 27.36 20.01 6.55
C GLN A 211 27.24 18.49 6.79
N ARG A 212 26.69 17.72 5.85
CA ARG A 212 26.34 16.30 6.01
C ARG A 212 27.07 15.43 4.96
N PRO A 213 28.29 14.94 5.26
CA PRO A 213 29.08 14.17 4.31
C PRO A 213 28.37 12.92 3.77
N GLU A 214 27.58 12.24 4.60
CA GLU A 214 26.82 11.06 4.19
C GLU A 214 25.68 11.41 3.23
N ALA A 215 24.93 12.48 3.51
CA ALA A 215 23.90 12.99 2.62
C ALA A 215 24.46 13.50 1.28
N GLN A 216 25.68 14.04 1.28
CA GLN A 216 26.36 14.45 0.04
C GLN A 216 26.60 13.28 -0.93
N LEU A 217 26.78 12.06 -0.42
CA LEU A 217 26.90 10.87 -1.26
C LEU A 217 25.62 10.55 -2.05
N MET A 218 24.49 11.14 -1.66
CA MET A 218 23.17 10.94 -2.27
C MET A 218 22.79 12.01 -3.30
N THR A 219 23.70 12.95 -3.59
CA THR A 219 23.51 14.05 -4.57
C THR A 219 23.79 13.72 -6.05
N PRO A 220 24.48 12.61 -6.42
CA PRO A 220 24.57 12.26 -7.83
C PRO A 220 23.18 12.08 -8.45
N PRO A 221 22.94 12.56 -9.69
CA PRO A 221 21.64 12.47 -10.34
C PRO A 221 21.27 11.01 -10.60
N VAL A 222 19.99 10.69 -10.47
CA VAL A 222 19.42 9.38 -10.77
C VAL A 222 18.42 9.46 -11.93
N PRO A 223 18.19 8.37 -12.67
CA PRO A 223 17.15 8.35 -13.70
C PRO A 223 15.74 8.61 -13.14
N PRO A 224 14.79 9.00 -14.00
CA PRO A 224 13.38 9.04 -13.64
C PRO A 224 12.90 7.69 -13.09
N LEU A 225 12.02 7.71 -12.09
CA LEU A 225 11.40 6.50 -11.56
C LEU A 225 10.55 5.80 -12.62
N GLU A 226 10.66 4.47 -12.67
CA GLU A 226 9.88 3.60 -13.56
C GLU A 226 9.02 2.64 -12.75
N LEU A 227 7.88 2.23 -13.33
CA LEU A 227 7.08 1.14 -12.77
C LEU A 227 7.82 -0.18 -12.99
N LEU A 228 8.42 -0.71 -11.93
CA LEU A 228 9.18 -1.96 -11.96
C LEU A 228 8.25 -3.17 -12.00
N GLY A 229 7.15 -3.12 -11.23
CA GLY A 229 6.19 -4.21 -11.16
C GLY A 229 4.84 -3.77 -10.61
N GLN A 230 3.80 -4.48 -11.00
CA GLN A 230 2.43 -4.24 -10.56
C GLN A 230 1.68 -5.55 -10.40
N ALA A 231 0.71 -5.57 -9.49
CA ALA A 231 -0.32 -6.58 -9.46
C ALA A 231 -1.64 -6.01 -8.95
N THR A 232 -2.73 -6.63 -9.39
CA THR A 232 -4.10 -6.34 -8.94
C THR A 232 -4.79 -7.65 -8.62
N THR A 233 -5.52 -7.70 -7.51
CA THR A 233 -6.43 -8.80 -7.19
C THR A 233 -7.84 -8.28 -6.95
N GLY A 234 -8.84 -9.12 -7.26
CA GLY A 234 -10.25 -8.80 -7.07
C GLY A 234 -10.82 -9.46 -5.83
N TYR A 235 -11.68 -8.74 -5.11
CA TYR A 235 -12.40 -9.18 -3.93
C TYR A 235 -13.92 -9.00 -4.11
N VAL A 236 -14.39 -9.07 -5.36
CA VAL A 236 -15.83 -9.10 -5.69
C VAL A 236 -16.54 -10.13 -4.81
N THR A 237 -17.75 -9.82 -4.37
CA THR A 237 -18.57 -10.61 -3.42
C THR A 237 -18.05 -10.68 -1.98
N SER A 238 -17.01 -9.91 -1.61
CA SER A 238 -16.61 -9.81 -0.21
C SER A 238 -17.67 -9.11 0.62
N ALA A 239 -17.86 -9.60 1.84
CA ALA A 239 -18.66 -8.91 2.85
C ALA A 239 -18.01 -7.57 3.25
N GLU A 240 -18.83 -6.65 3.74
CA GLU A 240 -18.45 -5.25 4.01
C GLU A 240 -17.25 -5.15 4.95
N GLU A 241 -17.22 -5.98 6.00
CA GLU A 241 -16.13 -6.04 6.97
C GLU A 241 -14.79 -6.42 6.34
N ARG A 242 -14.81 -7.31 5.34
CA ARG A 242 -13.61 -7.73 4.61
C ARG A 242 -13.14 -6.64 3.64
N VAL A 243 -14.08 -5.92 3.01
CA VAL A 243 -13.75 -4.78 2.15
C VAL A 243 -13.07 -3.69 2.97
N HIS A 244 -13.65 -3.31 4.11
CA HIS A 244 -13.06 -2.34 5.04
C HIS A 244 -11.62 -2.72 5.43
N ASN A 245 -11.41 -3.98 5.86
CA ASN A 245 -10.08 -4.46 6.24
C ASN A 245 -9.06 -4.42 5.09
N ILE A 246 -9.48 -4.73 3.85
CA ILE A 246 -8.60 -4.67 2.67
C ILE A 246 -8.24 -3.23 2.34
N GLU A 247 -9.21 -2.31 2.37
CA GLU A 247 -8.99 -0.89 2.09
C GLU A 247 -8.10 -0.25 3.15
N HIS A 248 -8.39 -0.50 4.43
CA HIS A 248 -7.59 0.00 5.53
C HIS A 248 -6.15 -0.54 5.46
N SER A 249 -5.99 -1.86 5.29
CA SER A 249 -4.66 -2.46 5.18
C SER A 249 -3.89 -1.98 3.95
N ALA A 250 -4.53 -1.84 2.79
CA ALA A 250 -3.85 -1.33 1.60
C ALA A 250 -3.31 0.10 1.82
N ASN A 251 -4.06 0.96 2.50
CA ASN A 251 -3.65 2.33 2.82
C ASN A 251 -2.41 2.40 3.72
N MET A 252 -2.18 1.39 4.57
CA MET A 252 -0.97 1.34 5.41
C MET A 252 0.31 1.23 4.57
N PHE A 253 0.23 0.64 3.38
CA PHE A 253 1.36 0.44 2.47
C PHE A 253 1.54 1.57 1.45
N ASP A 254 0.56 2.47 1.25
CA ASP A 254 0.73 3.60 0.33
C ASP A 254 1.77 4.56 0.91
N GLY A 255 2.79 4.92 0.13
CA GLY A 255 3.84 5.83 0.60
C GLY A 255 5.07 5.15 1.19
N VAL A 256 5.06 3.82 1.36
CA VAL A 256 6.23 3.09 1.88
C VAL A 256 7.40 3.25 0.92
N VAL A 257 8.55 3.66 1.47
CA VAL A 257 9.84 3.70 0.78
C VAL A 257 10.74 2.64 1.40
N VAL A 258 11.43 1.85 0.57
CA VAL A 258 12.37 0.81 1.00
C VAL A 258 13.73 1.13 0.39
N ALA A 259 14.72 1.41 1.24
CA ALA A 259 16.06 1.77 0.82
C ALA A 259 16.79 0.60 0.12
N PRO A 260 17.84 0.86 -0.67
CA PRO A 260 18.70 -0.20 -1.18
C PRO A 260 19.20 -1.13 -0.07
N ASP A 261 19.20 -2.43 -0.35
CA ASP A 261 19.56 -3.53 0.55
C ASP A 261 18.69 -3.71 1.81
N GLU A 262 17.65 -2.89 1.98
CA GLU A 262 16.69 -3.02 3.09
C GLU A 262 15.72 -4.20 2.85
N GLU A 263 15.51 -5.02 3.89
CA GLU A 263 14.46 -6.04 3.92
C GLU A 263 13.18 -5.42 4.49
N TYR A 264 12.08 -5.54 3.74
CA TYR A 264 10.76 -5.12 4.17
C TYR A 264 9.92 -6.32 4.59
N SER A 265 9.31 -6.22 5.78
CA SER A 265 8.31 -7.16 6.28
C SER A 265 6.90 -6.60 6.12
N PHE A 266 5.97 -7.41 5.65
CA PHE A 266 4.55 -7.05 5.61
C PHE A 266 4.06 -6.64 7.00
N LEU A 267 4.50 -7.36 8.04
CA LEU A 267 4.13 -7.11 9.43
C LEU A 267 4.75 -5.83 10.03
N ASN A 268 5.76 -5.22 9.39
CA ASN A 268 6.31 -3.92 9.85
C ASN A 268 5.34 -2.76 9.64
N SER A 269 4.31 -2.91 8.80
CA SER A 269 3.37 -1.83 8.50
C SER A 269 2.47 -1.43 9.68
N GLY A 270 2.40 -2.26 10.73
CA GLY A 270 1.72 -1.94 11.97
C GLY A 270 1.01 -3.12 12.60
N ASP A 271 0.23 -2.82 13.63
CA ASP A 271 -0.61 -3.80 14.29
C ASP A 271 -1.89 -4.09 13.48
N PHE A 272 -2.26 -5.38 13.40
CA PHE A 272 -3.45 -5.83 12.68
C PHE A 272 -4.55 -6.26 13.66
N ASN A 273 -4.98 -5.33 14.51
CA ASN A 273 -5.90 -5.60 15.61
C ASN A 273 -7.05 -4.58 15.66
N VAL A 274 -7.99 -4.76 16.59
CA VAL A 274 -9.17 -3.88 16.71
C VAL A 274 -8.79 -2.43 17.04
N SER A 275 -7.70 -2.21 17.80
CA SER A 275 -7.22 -0.85 18.07
C SER A 275 -6.59 -0.15 16.86
N ALA A 276 -6.30 -0.91 15.80
CA ALA A 276 -5.92 -0.40 14.48
C ALA A 276 -7.10 -0.48 13.49
N ASP A 277 -8.34 -0.33 13.98
CA ASP A 277 -9.58 -0.28 13.19
C ASP A 277 -9.87 -1.50 12.30
N PHE A 278 -9.23 -2.65 12.58
CA PHE A 278 -9.58 -3.92 11.95
C PHE A 278 -10.82 -4.53 12.58
N VAL A 279 -11.75 -4.95 11.73
CA VAL A 279 -13.00 -5.59 12.15
C VAL A 279 -12.93 -7.11 11.96
N GLU A 280 -13.81 -7.80 12.69
CA GLU A 280 -13.91 -9.25 12.68
C GLU A 280 -14.57 -9.75 11.39
N GLY A 281 -13.84 -10.52 10.59
CA GLY A 281 -14.31 -11.15 9.36
C GLY A 281 -13.91 -12.63 9.29
N TYR A 282 -14.46 -13.37 8.35
CA TYR A 282 -14.10 -14.79 8.22
C TYR A 282 -12.69 -14.96 7.63
N ALA A 283 -11.91 -15.85 8.26
CA ALA A 283 -10.65 -16.36 7.72
C ALA A 283 -10.51 -17.86 8.02
N ILE A 284 -9.46 -18.45 7.45
CA ILE A 284 -9.14 -19.86 7.67
C ILE A 284 -8.06 -19.93 8.74
N VAL A 285 -8.37 -20.52 9.89
CA VAL A 285 -7.43 -20.73 10.99
C VAL A 285 -7.35 -22.22 11.28
N GLY A 286 -6.14 -22.79 11.21
CA GLY A 286 -5.93 -24.19 11.55
C GLY A 286 -6.69 -25.22 10.68
N GLY A 287 -7.30 -24.81 9.56
CA GLY A 287 -8.16 -25.67 8.75
C GLY A 287 -9.65 -25.35 8.84
N GLU A 288 -10.06 -24.50 9.79
CA GLU A 288 -11.46 -24.19 10.05
C GLU A 288 -11.80 -22.75 9.66
N LEU A 289 -13.06 -22.53 9.28
CA LEU A 289 -13.58 -21.22 9.00
C LEU A 289 -13.93 -20.54 10.32
N GLU A 290 -13.10 -19.58 10.72
CA GLU A 290 -13.26 -18.84 11.97
C GLU A 290 -13.47 -17.36 11.70
N ARG A 291 -14.16 -16.68 12.61
CA ARG A 291 -14.21 -15.23 12.61
C ARG A 291 -12.95 -14.71 13.30
N VAL A 292 -12.11 -14.00 12.55
CA VAL A 292 -10.88 -13.40 13.03
C VAL A 292 -10.87 -11.90 12.78
N ILE A 293 -10.14 -11.17 13.61
CA ILE A 293 -9.84 -9.77 13.36
C ILE A 293 -8.91 -9.69 12.13
N GLY A 294 -9.22 -8.83 11.17
CA GLY A 294 -8.37 -8.63 9.99
C GLY A 294 -8.60 -9.60 8.83
N GLY A 295 -9.78 -10.22 8.73
CA GLY A 295 -10.15 -10.97 7.51
C GLY A 295 -9.98 -10.10 6.26
N GLY A 296 -9.08 -10.50 5.33
CA GLY A 296 -8.73 -9.73 4.13
C GLY A 296 -7.23 -9.48 3.93
N LEU A 297 -6.41 -9.54 4.99
CA LEU A 297 -4.97 -9.24 4.92
C LEU A 297 -4.18 -10.13 3.94
N CYS A 298 -4.52 -11.42 3.87
CA CYS A 298 -3.90 -12.33 2.91
C CYS A 298 -4.07 -11.91 1.45
N GLN A 299 -5.16 -11.19 1.13
CA GLN A 299 -5.35 -10.65 -0.21
C GLN A 299 -4.42 -9.47 -0.49
N VAL A 300 -4.21 -8.61 0.51
CA VAL A 300 -3.26 -7.49 0.43
C VAL A 300 -1.85 -8.03 0.29
N SER A 301 -1.45 -8.98 1.15
CA SER A 301 -0.14 -9.65 1.08
C SER A 301 0.08 -10.38 -0.26
N THR A 302 -0.92 -11.12 -0.75
CA THR A 302 -0.84 -11.77 -2.06
C THR A 302 -0.67 -10.76 -3.20
N THR A 303 -1.37 -9.61 -3.13
CA THR A 303 -1.24 -8.57 -4.15
C THR A 303 0.15 -7.92 -4.09
N MET A 304 0.65 -7.61 -2.90
CA MET A 304 2.01 -7.09 -2.70
C MET A 304 3.06 -8.08 -3.21
N PHE A 305 2.96 -9.35 -2.81
CA PHE A 305 3.85 -10.42 -3.27
C PHE A 305 3.90 -10.51 -4.79
N ARG A 306 2.75 -10.50 -5.47
CA ARG A 306 2.72 -10.52 -6.94
C ARG A 306 3.38 -9.29 -7.55
N ALA A 307 3.16 -8.10 -7.00
CA ALA A 307 3.75 -6.86 -7.51
C ALA A 307 5.29 -6.83 -7.31
N VAL A 308 5.76 -7.20 -6.13
CA VAL A 308 7.19 -7.35 -5.78
C VAL A 308 7.83 -8.45 -6.63
N ALA A 309 7.13 -9.56 -6.82
CA ALA A 309 7.60 -10.66 -7.65
C ALA A 309 7.78 -10.23 -9.10
N ASN A 310 6.78 -9.51 -9.66
CA ASN A 310 6.80 -8.94 -11.00
C ASN A 310 7.91 -7.89 -11.17
N ALA A 311 8.19 -7.10 -10.13
CA ALA A 311 9.31 -6.15 -10.10
C ALA A 311 10.68 -6.84 -10.10
N GLY A 312 10.74 -8.17 -9.98
CA GLY A 312 11.97 -8.93 -10.00
C GLY A 312 12.83 -8.72 -8.74
N LEU A 313 12.22 -8.33 -7.63
CA LEU A 313 12.89 -8.13 -6.34
C LEU A 313 13.16 -9.46 -5.63
N ASP A 314 14.10 -9.45 -4.69
CA ASP A 314 14.45 -10.64 -3.89
C ASP A 314 13.32 -10.99 -2.90
N ILE A 315 12.79 -12.21 -3.00
CA ILE A 315 11.74 -12.71 -2.11
C ILE A 315 12.43 -13.53 -1.02
N THR A 316 12.64 -12.92 0.15
CA THR A 316 13.41 -13.54 1.24
C THR A 316 12.57 -14.47 2.10
N HIS A 317 11.26 -14.24 2.19
CA HIS A 317 10.34 -15.14 2.87
C HIS A 317 8.95 -15.10 2.25
N ARG A 318 8.41 -16.26 1.88
CA ARG A 318 7.03 -16.44 1.43
C ARG A 318 6.47 -17.76 1.92
N GLN A 319 5.25 -17.75 2.43
CA GLN A 319 4.45 -18.94 2.70
C GLN A 319 3.17 -18.90 1.86
N GLY A 320 2.81 -20.03 1.24
CA GLY A 320 1.53 -20.19 0.55
C GLY A 320 0.42 -20.62 1.48
N HIS A 321 -0.83 -20.38 1.08
CA HIS A 321 -2.00 -20.85 1.81
C HIS A 321 -2.08 -22.38 1.85
N THR A 322 -2.67 -22.90 2.92
CA THR A 322 -2.98 -24.33 3.06
C THR A 322 -4.09 -24.77 2.10
N PHE A 323 -5.01 -23.89 1.71
CA PHE A 323 -6.10 -24.17 0.78
C PHE A 323 -6.08 -23.19 -0.38
N VAL A 324 -6.70 -23.58 -1.50
CA VAL A 324 -6.91 -22.68 -2.63
C VAL A 324 -7.98 -21.66 -2.24
N VAL A 325 -7.63 -20.38 -2.29
CA VAL A 325 -8.54 -19.28 -1.96
C VAL A 325 -9.08 -18.65 -3.25
N ASN A 326 -10.42 -18.63 -3.36
CA ASN A 326 -11.15 -18.20 -4.54
C ASN A 326 -10.78 -16.80 -5.08
N PHE A 327 -10.47 -15.83 -4.20
CA PHE A 327 -10.20 -14.45 -4.60
C PHE A 327 -8.93 -14.28 -5.47
N TYR A 328 -7.99 -15.21 -5.42
CA TYR A 328 -6.72 -15.13 -6.14
C TYR A 328 -6.24 -16.49 -6.68
N GLU A 329 -7.16 -17.45 -6.83
CA GLU A 329 -6.90 -18.76 -7.44
C GLU A 329 -6.61 -18.71 -8.95
N ASN A 330 -6.73 -17.53 -9.56
CA ASN A 330 -6.43 -17.30 -10.97
C ASN A 330 -4.98 -17.68 -11.35
N ILE A 331 -4.07 -17.76 -10.37
CA ILE A 331 -2.71 -18.29 -10.55
C ILE A 331 -2.35 -19.13 -9.32
N LEU A 332 -2.46 -20.45 -9.45
CA LEU A 332 -2.13 -21.40 -8.38
C LEU A 332 -0.67 -21.30 -7.96
N GLY A 333 -0.40 -21.38 -6.66
CA GLY A 333 0.94 -21.28 -6.08
C GLY A 333 1.53 -19.88 -6.05
N PHE A 334 0.83 -18.87 -6.60
CA PHE A 334 1.27 -17.49 -6.66
C PHE A 334 0.48 -16.59 -5.69
N ASP A 335 0.45 -17.02 -4.43
CA ASP A 335 -0.20 -16.37 -3.31
C ASP A 335 0.78 -16.25 -2.13
N ALA A 336 0.54 -15.34 -1.19
CA ALA A 336 1.29 -15.22 0.05
C ALA A 336 0.32 -15.06 1.22
N THR A 337 0.42 -15.94 2.21
CA THR A 337 -0.36 -15.85 3.45
C THR A 337 0.38 -15.00 4.48
N VAL A 338 -0.38 -14.32 5.32
CA VAL A 338 0.10 -13.55 6.48
C VAL A 338 -0.84 -13.76 7.65
N PHE A 339 -0.28 -13.85 8.85
CA PHE A 339 -1.03 -13.98 10.10
C PHE A 339 -0.18 -13.39 11.22
N SER A 340 -0.54 -12.20 11.69
CA SER A 340 0.23 -11.53 12.73
C SER A 340 0.14 -12.29 14.06
N PRO A 341 1.26 -12.45 14.80
CA PRO A 341 2.62 -12.00 14.49
C PRO A 341 3.53 -13.09 13.87
N SER A 342 3.00 -14.26 13.50
CA SER A 342 3.81 -15.47 13.27
C SER A 342 4.04 -15.85 11.80
N VAL A 343 3.17 -15.44 10.89
CA VAL A 343 3.29 -15.71 9.45
C VAL A 343 3.40 -14.40 8.70
N ASP A 344 4.47 -14.26 7.93
CA ASP A 344 4.88 -13.01 7.31
C ASP A 344 5.21 -13.20 5.83
N PHE A 345 5.26 -12.10 5.09
CA PHE A 345 5.83 -12.04 3.76
C PHE A 345 6.92 -10.96 3.76
N ARG A 346 8.15 -11.37 3.40
CA ARG A 346 9.34 -10.51 3.42
C ARG A 346 10.06 -10.53 2.09
N TRP A 347 10.62 -9.38 1.73
CA TRP A 347 11.37 -9.18 0.50
C TRP A 347 12.46 -8.13 0.72
N ARG A 348 13.53 -8.17 -0.08
CA ARG A 348 14.63 -7.22 0.00
C ARG A 348 14.69 -6.35 -1.26
N ASN A 349 14.88 -5.05 -1.09
CA ASN A 349 15.18 -4.16 -2.21
C ASN A 349 16.64 -4.36 -2.63
N ASP A 350 16.85 -5.12 -3.69
CA ASP A 350 18.17 -5.35 -4.28
C ASP A 350 18.37 -4.59 -5.60
N THR A 351 17.68 -3.44 -5.74
CA THR A 351 17.85 -2.48 -6.85
C THR A 351 18.87 -1.40 -6.49
N PRO A 352 19.38 -0.63 -7.47
CA PRO A 352 20.39 0.42 -7.21
C PRO A 352 19.88 1.63 -6.41
N GLY A 353 18.57 1.77 -6.22
CA GLY A 353 17.94 2.95 -5.62
C GLY A 353 16.78 2.59 -4.70
N ALA A 354 16.18 3.59 -4.07
CA ALA A 354 14.99 3.38 -3.25
C ALA A 354 13.82 2.87 -4.10
N VAL A 355 13.02 1.99 -3.49
CA VAL A 355 11.77 1.47 -4.06
C VAL A 355 10.59 2.12 -3.34
N TYR A 356 9.62 2.58 -4.11
CA TYR A 356 8.43 3.27 -3.65
C TYR A 356 7.19 2.41 -3.91
N MET A 357 6.37 2.22 -2.87
CA MET A 357 5.14 1.45 -2.95
C MET A 357 3.94 2.39 -3.07
N ALA A 358 3.28 2.36 -4.22
CA ALA A 358 2.01 3.03 -4.43
C ALA A 358 0.89 2.00 -4.36
N THR A 359 -0.12 2.26 -3.54
CA THR A 359 -1.25 1.33 -3.38
C THR A 359 -2.57 2.06 -3.63
N SER A 360 -3.54 1.31 -4.16
CA SER A 360 -4.87 1.83 -4.38
C SER A 360 -5.92 0.74 -4.28
N THR A 361 -7.10 1.11 -3.80
CA THR A 361 -8.30 0.30 -3.89
C THR A 361 -9.32 0.96 -4.80
N ASN A 362 -10.14 0.13 -5.43
CA ASN A 362 -11.27 0.58 -6.22
C ASN A 362 -12.51 -0.18 -5.74
N ALA A 363 -13.30 0.48 -4.89
CA ALA A 363 -14.52 -0.11 -4.32
C ALA A 363 -15.53 -0.52 -5.41
N ALA A 364 -15.66 0.28 -6.48
CA ALA A 364 -16.62 -0.01 -7.55
C ALA A 364 -16.28 -1.29 -8.32
N ASN A 365 -14.98 -1.57 -8.51
CA ASN A 365 -14.49 -2.79 -9.16
C ASN A 365 -14.12 -3.90 -8.15
N ALA A 366 -14.21 -3.60 -6.86
CA ALA A 366 -13.72 -4.43 -5.76
C ALA A 366 -12.30 -4.96 -6.02
N THR A 367 -11.35 -4.05 -6.27
CA THR A 367 -9.94 -4.40 -6.50
C THR A 367 -8.98 -3.69 -5.56
N VAL A 368 -7.83 -4.33 -5.32
CA VAL A 368 -6.66 -3.75 -4.66
C VAL A 368 -5.47 -3.89 -5.60
N THR A 369 -4.67 -2.84 -5.70
CA THR A 369 -3.52 -2.75 -6.62
C THR A 369 -2.29 -2.30 -5.87
N PHE A 370 -1.17 -2.97 -6.13
CA PHE A 370 0.16 -2.57 -5.69
C PHE A 370 1.00 -2.25 -6.91
N GLN A 371 1.69 -1.10 -6.88
CA GLN A 371 2.67 -0.68 -7.85
C GLN A 371 4.00 -0.45 -7.15
N ILE A 372 5.06 -1.05 -7.69
CA ILE A 372 6.43 -0.94 -7.22
C ILE A 372 7.18 -0.04 -8.19
N TRP A 373 7.55 1.14 -7.73
CA TRP A 373 8.30 2.14 -8.51
C TRP A 373 9.74 2.23 -8.03
N GLY A 374 10.69 2.50 -8.91
CA GLY A 374 12.10 2.59 -8.55
C GLY A 374 12.98 2.93 -9.75
N THR A 375 14.29 2.96 -9.53
CA THR A 375 15.26 3.08 -10.62
C THR A 375 15.44 1.71 -11.30
N SER A 376 15.15 1.65 -12.60
CA SER A 376 15.30 0.42 -13.39
C SER A 376 16.78 0.09 -13.63
N ASP A 377 17.16 -1.16 -13.34
CA ASP A 377 18.46 -1.74 -13.73
C ASP A 377 18.35 -2.66 -14.96
N GLY A 378 17.21 -2.63 -15.63
CA GLY A 378 16.91 -3.41 -16.82
C GLY A 378 16.67 -4.89 -16.57
N ARG A 379 16.52 -5.34 -15.32
CA ARG A 379 16.12 -6.73 -15.03
C ARG A 379 14.79 -7.09 -15.67
N THR A 380 14.63 -8.36 -16.01
CA THR A 380 13.38 -8.90 -16.57
C THR A 380 12.93 -10.11 -15.76
N THR A 381 11.61 -10.26 -15.60
CA THR A 381 10.98 -11.36 -14.85
C THR A 381 10.19 -12.26 -15.81
N THR A 382 10.42 -13.56 -15.75
CA THR A 382 9.64 -14.57 -16.47
C THR A 382 9.14 -15.66 -15.54
N TYR A 383 8.06 -16.33 -15.92
CA TYR A 383 7.44 -17.38 -15.11
C TYR A 383 7.20 -18.66 -15.92
N GLU A 384 7.30 -19.80 -15.24
CA GLU A 384 6.93 -21.11 -15.78
C GLU A 384 5.99 -21.86 -14.81
N GLY A 385 5.03 -22.59 -15.37
CA GLY A 385 3.96 -23.24 -14.63
C GLY A 385 2.66 -22.41 -14.59
N PRO A 386 1.78 -22.62 -13.60
CA PRO A 386 1.94 -23.53 -12.46
C PRO A 386 2.00 -25.00 -12.87
N PHE A 387 2.95 -25.75 -12.31
CA PHE A 387 3.07 -27.19 -12.47
C PHE A 387 2.32 -27.89 -11.34
N VAL A 388 1.20 -28.54 -11.67
CA VAL A 388 0.31 -29.19 -10.70
C VAL A 388 0.54 -30.70 -10.68
N LYS A 389 0.62 -31.28 -9.48
CA LYS A 389 0.71 -32.73 -9.26
C LYS A 389 -0.10 -33.15 -8.04
N ASN A 390 -0.29 -34.47 -7.87
CA ASN A 390 -0.91 -35.07 -6.68
C ASN A 390 -2.27 -34.47 -6.33
N VAL A 391 -3.14 -34.33 -7.34
CA VAL A 391 -4.48 -33.76 -7.16
C VAL A 391 -5.34 -34.73 -6.34
N VAL A 392 -5.91 -34.23 -5.25
CA VAL A 392 -6.82 -34.96 -4.35
C VAL A 392 -8.15 -34.23 -4.33
N GLN A 393 -9.24 -34.92 -4.66
CA GLN A 393 -10.57 -34.32 -4.63
C GLN A 393 -11.04 -34.10 -3.19
N PRO A 394 -11.88 -33.08 -2.94
CA PRO A 394 -12.50 -32.89 -1.64
C PRO A 394 -13.33 -34.09 -1.17
N SER A 395 -13.48 -34.17 0.16
CA SER A 395 -14.43 -35.08 0.80
C SER A 395 -15.88 -34.68 0.52
N VAL A 396 -16.83 -35.38 1.13
CA VAL A 396 -18.23 -34.96 1.18
C VAL A 396 -18.36 -33.58 1.85
N PRO A 397 -19.36 -32.76 1.46
CA PRO A 397 -19.59 -31.46 2.07
C PRO A 397 -19.76 -31.51 3.58
N THR A 398 -19.36 -30.43 4.26
CA THR A 398 -19.63 -30.21 5.68
C THR A 398 -20.82 -29.25 5.82
N TRP A 399 -21.79 -29.62 6.67
CA TRP A 399 -22.95 -28.82 7.04
C TRP A 399 -22.88 -28.51 8.53
N GLN A 400 -22.69 -27.25 8.87
CA GLN A 400 -22.54 -26.77 10.22
C GLN A 400 -23.81 -26.06 10.70
N TYR A 401 -24.35 -26.52 11.83
CA TYR A 401 -25.52 -25.90 12.44
C TYR A 401 -25.16 -24.59 13.14
N ASP A 402 -25.97 -23.56 12.89
CA ASP A 402 -25.91 -22.28 13.59
C ASP A 402 -27.30 -21.87 14.09
N SER A 403 -27.46 -21.86 15.42
CA SER A 403 -28.73 -21.50 16.06
C SER A 403 -29.10 -20.02 15.91
N THR A 404 -28.16 -19.16 15.52
CA THR A 404 -28.39 -17.72 15.33
C THR A 404 -28.94 -17.41 13.94
N MET A 405 -28.80 -18.32 12.97
CA MET A 405 -29.39 -18.19 11.65
C MET A 405 -30.92 -18.27 11.69
N ALA A 406 -31.58 -17.57 10.77
CA ALA A 406 -33.03 -17.64 10.65
C ALA A 406 -33.48 -19.06 10.27
N ALA A 407 -34.65 -19.46 10.78
CA ALA A 407 -35.18 -20.79 10.52
C ALA A 407 -35.40 -21.03 9.02
N GLY A 408 -35.00 -22.21 8.55
CA GLY A 408 -35.12 -22.62 7.14
C GLY A 408 -34.04 -22.09 6.20
N GLN A 409 -33.03 -21.36 6.69
CA GLN A 409 -31.94 -20.83 5.85
C GLN A 409 -30.68 -21.69 5.87
N SER A 410 -29.98 -21.71 4.73
CA SER A 410 -28.64 -22.25 4.59
C SER A 410 -27.80 -21.39 3.66
N TYR A 411 -26.51 -21.24 3.96
CA TYR A 411 -25.55 -20.49 3.15
C TYR A 411 -24.31 -21.35 2.88
N GLN A 412 -23.83 -21.35 1.63
CA GLN A 412 -22.53 -21.92 1.32
C GLN A 412 -21.44 -20.91 1.66
N MET A 413 -20.59 -21.24 2.62
CA MET A 413 -19.48 -20.40 3.04
C MET A 413 -18.22 -20.68 2.21
N VAL A 414 -18.03 -21.95 1.82
CA VAL A 414 -16.85 -22.40 1.09
C VAL A 414 -17.29 -23.19 -0.12
N HIS A 415 -16.73 -22.83 -1.28
CA HIS A 415 -16.79 -23.67 -2.46
C HIS A 415 -15.57 -24.59 -2.47
N GLY A 416 -15.81 -25.89 -2.48
CA GLY A 416 -14.76 -26.90 -2.38
C GLY A 416 -13.71 -26.76 -3.48
N ARG A 417 -12.47 -27.09 -3.13
CA ARG A 417 -11.30 -27.05 -4.02
C ARG A 417 -10.45 -28.29 -3.81
N ALA A 418 -10.02 -28.90 -4.91
CA ALA A 418 -9.09 -30.02 -4.84
C ALA A 418 -7.78 -29.60 -4.16
N GLY A 419 -7.20 -30.51 -3.38
CA GLY A 419 -5.84 -30.40 -2.89
C GLY A 419 -4.87 -30.75 -4.00
N MET A 420 -3.67 -30.18 -3.96
CA MET A 420 -2.65 -30.41 -4.98
C MET A 420 -1.29 -29.87 -4.54
N GLU A 421 -0.24 -30.36 -5.17
CA GLU A 421 1.10 -29.76 -5.08
C GLU A 421 1.35 -28.89 -6.30
N VAL A 422 1.79 -27.66 -6.08
CA VAL A 422 2.03 -26.66 -7.12
C VAL A 422 3.45 -26.14 -7.02
N ASN A 423 4.13 -26.07 -8.15
CA ASN A 423 5.40 -25.34 -8.31
C ASN A 423 5.15 -24.23 -9.32
N TYR A 424 5.46 -22.99 -8.95
CA TYR A 424 5.46 -21.85 -9.87
C TYR A 424 6.85 -21.22 -9.87
N VAL A 425 7.52 -21.29 -11.02
CA VAL A 425 8.93 -20.95 -11.12
C VAL A 425 9.06 -19.52 -11.63
N ARG A 426 9.79 -18.67 -10.90
CA ARG A 426 10.15 -17.31 -11.33
C ARG A 426 11.63 -17.28 -11.70
N SER A 427 11.96 -16.68 -12.82
CA SER A 427 13.33 -16.37 -13.22
C SER A 427 13.48 -14.88 -13.41
N VAL A 428 14.48 -14.28 -12.77
CA VAL A 428 14.85 -12.88 -12.96
C VAL A 428 16.23 -12.83 -13.61
N ARG A 429 16.36 -12.11 -14.73
CA ARG A 429 17.63 -11.98 -15.46
C ARG A 429 18.03 -10.53 -15.62
N MET A 430 19.33 -10.26 -15.51
CA MET A 430 19.93 -8.97 -15.83
C MET A 430 20.02 -8.77 -17.36
N PRO A 431 20.25 -7.53 -17.84
CA PRO A 431 20.39 -7.24 -19.27
C PRO A 431 21.49 -8.05 -19.99
N ASP A 432 22.54 -8.45 -19.27
CA ASP A 432 23.63 -9.28 -19.81
C ASP A 432 23.27 -10.78 -19.93
N GLY A 433 22.05 -11.15 -19.53
CA GLY A 433 21.52 -12.50 -19.56
C GLY A 433 21.88 -13.35 -18.33
N SER A 434 22.68 -12.81 -17.39
CA SER A 434 22.98 -13.48 -16.13
C SER A 434 21.72 -13.63 -15.27
N ALA A 435 21.65 -14.75 -14.53
CA ALA A 435 20.55 -14.99 -13.61
C ALA A 435 20.75 -14.14 -12.35
N LYS A 436 19.74 -13.34 -12.01
CA LYS A 436 19.68 -12.57 -10.75
C LYS A 436 18.98 -13.37 -9.66
N HIS A 437 17.77 -13.88 -9.96
CA HIS A 437 16.97 -14.71 -9.04
C HIS A 437 16.39 -15.92 -9.78
N TYR A 438 16.25 -17.03 -9.06
CA TYR A 438 15.55 -18.22 -9.52
C TYR A 438 14.77 -18.81 -8.36
N ASP A 439 13.46 -18.63 -8.37
CA ASP A 439 12.57 -19.02 -7.29
C ASP A 439 11.68 -20.17 -7.73
N ASN A 440 11.49 -21.13 -6.83
CA ASN A 440 10.44 -22.13 -6.97
C ASN A 440 9.40 -21.90 -5.86
N PHE A 441 8.30 -21.23 -6.21
CA PHE A 441 7.18 -21.05 -5.30
C PHE A 441 6.41 -22.36 -5.17
N TYR A 442 6.85 -23.19 -4.23
CA TYR A 442 6.18 -24.44 -3.89
C TYR A 442 5.03 -24.20 -2.92
N THR A 443 3.87 -24.80 -3.21
CA THR A 443 2.72 -24.82 -2.29
C THR A 443 2.09 -26.20 -2.31
N ARG A 444 1.80 -26.76 -1.13
CA ARG A 444 0.96 -27.94 -0.98
C ARG A 444 -0.42 -27.49 -0.47
N TYR A 445 -1.39 -27.47 -1.36
CA TYR A 445 -2.78 -27.26 -0.99
C TYR A 445 -3.40 -28.57 -0.49
N GLN A 446 -4.11 -28.50 0.64
CA GLN A 446 -4.99 -29.55 1.11
C GLN A 446 -6.33 -29.48 0.37
N PRO A 447 -7.01 -30.62 0.15
CA PRO A 447 -8.37 -30.60 -0.37
C PRO A 447 -9.29 -29.93 0.65
N TRP A 448 -10.20 -29.09 0.16
CA TRP A 448 -11.20 -28.43 0.96
C TRP A 448 -12.58 -28.78 0.45
N GLU A 449 -13.42 -29.36 1.31
CA GLU A 449 -14.82 -29.65 1.01
C GLU A 449 -15.68 -28.40 0.92
N ASP A 450 -16.83 -28.53 0.27
CA ASP A 450 -17.87 -27.51 0.38
C ASP A 450 -18.31 -27.37 1.83
N HIS A 451 -18.39 -26.15 2.34
CA HIS A 451 -18.83 -25.87 3.70
C HIS A 451 -20.10 -25.03 3.69
N TYR A 452 -21.15 -25.54 4.33
CA TYR A 452 -22.45 -24.90 4.44
C TYR A 452 -22.74 -24.58 5.91
N MET A 453 -23.30 -23.40 6.17
CA MET A 453 -23.95 -23.09 7.44
C MET A 453 -25.47 -23.23 7.29
N TYR A 454 -26.15 -23.79 8.29
CA TYR A 454 -27.60 -23.96 8.25
C TYR A 454 -28.28 -23.66 9.59
N GLY A 455 -29.46 -23.05 9.50
CA GLY A 455 -30.27 -22.66 10.65
C GLY A 455 -31.32 -23.70 11.08
N PRO A 456 -32.09 -23.41 12.15
CA PRO A 456 -33.15 -24.28 12.64
C PRO A 456 -34.13 -24.71 11.53
N GLY A 457 -34.49 -25.99 11.47
CA GLY A 457 -35.48 -26.49 10.51
C GLY A 457 -34.94 -26.81 9.11
N VAL A 458 -33.65 -26.58 8.83
CA VAL A 458 -33.00 -27.15 7.64
C VAL A 458 -32.49 -28.56 7.93
N GLN A 459 -32.77 -29.50 7.03
CA GLN A 459 -32.17 -30.82 7.05
C GLN A 459 -31.01 -30.89 6.05
N PRO A 460 -29.77 -31.15 6.53
CA PRO A 460 -28.65 -31.42 5.64
C PRO A 460 -28.93 -32.63 4.72
N PRO A 461 -28.43 -32.62 3.47
CA PRO A 461 -28.55 -33.76 2.56
C PRO A 461 -27.94 -35.04 3.14
N ALA A 462 -28.42 -36.21 2.70
CA ALA A 462 -27.84 -37.48 3.12
C ALA A 462 -26.40 -37.63 2.60
N GLY A 463 -25.51 -38.21 3.42
CA GLY A 463 -24.12 -38.48 3.05
C GLY A 463 -23.15 -37.30 3.20
N VAL A 464 -23.60 -36.18 3.79
CA VAL A 464 -22.74 -35.06 4.16
C VAL A 464 -22.18 -35.25 5.58
N ASN A 465 -21.08 -34.57 5.89
CA ASN A 465 -20.61 -34.44 7.27
C ASN A 465 -21.45 -33.38 7.98
N VAL A 466 -21.95 -33.65 9.19
CA VAL A 466 -22.79 -32.71 9.95
C VAL A 466 -22.09 -32.33 11.24
N VAL A 467 -21.89 -31.03 11.44
CA VAL A 467 -21.20 -30.45 12.60
C VAL A 467 -22.18 -29.59 13.39
N GLY A 468 -22.28 -29.85 14.70
CA GLY A 468 -23.33 -29.28 15.55
C GLY A 468 -24.69 -29.97 15.31
N GLN A 469 -25.56 -29.98 16.32
CA GLN A 469 -26.93 -30.47 16.16
C GLN A 469 -27.95 -29.46 16.70
N PRO A 470 -29.08 -29.25 16.00
CA PRO A 470 -30.22 -28.57 16.61
C PRO A 470 -30.68 -29.34 17.85
N PRO A 471 -31.26 -28.67 18.87
CA PRO A 471 -31.85 -29.36 20.00
C PRO A 471 -32.82 -30.43 19.50
N ALA A 472 -32.71 -31.65 20.05
CA ALA A 472 -33.59 -32.76 19.69
C ALA A 472 -35.05 -32.27 19.76
N THR A 473 -35.77 -32.37 18.64
CA THR A 473 -37.21 -32.13 18.64
C THR A 473 -37.83 -33.03 19.69
N GLN A 474 -38.36 -32.42 20.77
CA GLN A 474 -39.18 -33.20 21.70
C GLN A 474 -40.31 -33.84 20.90
N PRO A 475 -40.55 -35.15 21.04
CA PRO A 475 -41.67 -35.78 20.37
C PRO A 475 -42.96 -35.03 20.77
N PRO A 476 -43.92 -34.87 19.85
CA PRO A 476 -45.16 -34.16 20.14
C PRO A 476 -45.79 -34.75 21.40
N LEU A 477 -46.07 -33.90 22.39
CA LEU A 477 -46.82 -34.28 23.59
C LEU A 477 -48.06 -35.03 23.13
N THR A 478 -48.11 -36.33 23.42
CA THR A 478 -49.31 -37.14 23.19
C THR A 478 -50.44 -36.50 23.98
N GLN A 479 -51.47 -36.01 23.28
CA GLN A 479 -52.67 -35.53 23.95
C GLN A 479 -53.28 -36.69 24.75
N PRO A 480 -53.71 -36.47 26.00
CA PRO A 480 -54.38 -37.51 26.75
C PRO A 480 -55.70 -37.88 26.08
N GLU A 481 -55.99 -39.17 26.00
CA GLU A 481 -57.21 -39.71 25.38
C GLU A 481 -58.48 -38.98 25.88
N PRO A 482 -59.46 -38.74 24.99
CA PRO A 482 -60.72 -38.14 25.38
C PRO A 482 -61.48 -39.09 26.30
N ARG A 483 -61.76 -38.65 27.53
CA ARG A 483 -62.69 -39.36 28.42
C ARG A 483 -64.07 -39.43 27.76
N THR A 484 -64.61 -40.64 27.68
CA THR A 484 -65.96 -40.92 27.20
C THR A 484 -67.02 -40.22 28.08
N PRO A 485 -68.07 -39.60 27.51
CA PRO A 485 -69.11 -38.94 28.29
C PRO A 485 -70.03 -39.96 28.96
N ARG A 486 -70.30 -39.78 30.26
CA ARG A 486 -71.33 -40.52 30.99
C ARG A 486 -72.70 -39.99 30.55
N ALA A 487 -73.55 -40.87 30.04
CA ALA A 487 -74.89 -40.55 29.57
C ALA A 487 -75.79 -40.01 30.70
N THR A 488 -76.38 -38.84 30.50
CA THR A 488 -77.53 -38.33 31.26
C THR A 488 -78.79 -38.49 30.41
N GLY A 489 -79.56 -39.55 30.69
CA GLY A 489 -80.94 -39.70 30.24
C GLY A 489 -81.87 -38.84 31.11
N GLY A 490 -82.76 -38.10 30.46
CA GLY A 490 -83.64 -37.10 31.06
C GLY A 490 -84.80 -37.64 31.90
N SER A 491 -85.37 -36.71 32.65
CA SER A 491 -86.51 -36.80 33.55
C SER A 491 -87.82 -37.28 32.90
N ARG A 492 -88.54 -38.12 33.65
CA ARG A 492 -89.92 -37.82 34.07
C ARG A 492 -90.06 -38.12 35.55
#